data_AF-A0A8I1WNT0-F1
#
_entry.id   AF-A0A8I1WNT0-F1
#
_cell.length_a   1.000
_cell.length_b   1.000
_cell.length_c   1.000
_cell.angle_alpha   90.00
_cell.angle_beta   90.00
_cell.angle_gamma   90.00
#
_symmetry.space_group_name_H-M   'P 1'
#
loop_
_entity.id
_entity.type
_entity.pdbx_description
1 polymer ?
#
loop_
_entity_poly.entity_id
_entity_poly.type
_entity_poly.pdbx_seq_one_letter_code
_entity_poly.pdbx_strand_id
1 'polypeptide(L)'
;MKIWKVMALILCLSIFSPGFMDTAEAKKDNMVQEKTAYVTKCSYSSTGSSTGGYEYIELTRINDTEASYKSRFKEWHSSPEKVVEKKVSTNILKEMEALGREYKIFKWKVFRKNALFALDAAHINMSVSYKDPTNSAGWKLTIQSDDEMNDKQREYFQKLLDLLYGADAG
;
A
#
# COMPACT_ATOMS: atom_id res chain seq x y z
N MET A 1 23.00 73.33 34.43
CA MET A 1 21.94 72.78 33.58
C MET A 1 22.09 71.26 33.55
N LYS A 2 21.00 70.59 33.97
CA LYS A 2 20.61 69.16 33.87
C LYS A 2 21.68 68.06 34.12
N ILE A 3 21.69 67.28 35.23
CA ILE A 3 20.72 66.23 35.69
C ILE A 3 20.61 65.12 34.62
N TRP A 4 21.00 63.85 34.77
CA TRP A 4 21.38 62.93 35.87
C TRP A 4 22.37 61.88 35.29
N LYS A 5 23.33 61.26 36.00
CA LYS A 5 23.24 60.19 37.04
C LYS A 5 22.24 59.06 36.66
N VAL A 6 22.42 57.77 36.90
CA VAL A 6 23.40 56.90 37.57
C VAL A 6 22.89 55.47 37.32
N MET A 7 23.81 54.57 37.02
CA MET A 7 23.92 53.16 37.46
C MET A 7 22.79 52.12 37.36
N ALA A 8 23.30 50.87 37.41
CA ALA A 8 22.74 49.63 37.94
C ALA A 8 21.97 48.81 36.89
N LEU A 9 22.47 47.71 36.33
CA LEU A 9 23.09 46.51 36.93
C LEU A 9 22.16 45.82 37.93
N ILE A 10 22.13 44.48 37.83
CA ILE A 10 21.46 43.46 38.66
C ILE A 10 20.21 42.87 37.96
N LEU A 11 20.34 41.74 37.26
CA LEU A 11 20.36 40.33 37.74
C LEU A 11 19.01 39.82 38.26
N CYS A 12 18.57 38.72 37.61
CA CYS A 12 17.81 37.59 38.14
C CYS A 12 16.48 37.87 38.88
N LEU A 13 15.38 37.37 38.32
CA LEU A 13 14.74 36.13 38.81
C LEU A 13 13.46 35.81 38.02
N SER A 14 13.41 34.55 37.61
CA SER A 14 12.25 33.74 37.23
C SER A 14 10.98 34.00 38.04
N ILE A 15 9.82 34.00 37.36
CA ILE A 15 8.59 33.29 37.77
C ILE A 15 7.79 32.93 36.51
N PHE A 16 7.67 31.62 36.27
CA PHE A 16 6.53 30.87 35.70
C PHE A 16 5.42 31.63 34.94
N SER A 17 5.16 31.24 33.69
CA SER A 17 3.92 30.52 33.31
C SER A 17 3.90 30.14 31.82
N PRO A 18 3.11 29.09 31.46
CA PRO A 18 3.41 28.13 30.42
C PRO A 18 2.71 28.48 29.10
N GLY A 19 3.38 28.24 28.00
CA GLY A 19 2.78 28.43 26.68
C GLY A 19 3.90 28.49 25.65
N PHE A 20 3.75 27.74 24.58
CA PHE A 20 4.79 27.44 23.61
C PHE A 20 5.80 26.41 24.14
N MET A 21 5.26 25.23 24.46
CA MET A 21 5.84 24.04 23.84
C MET A 21 5.98 24.36 22.35
N ASP A 22 7.19 24.66 21.92
CA ASP A 22 7.63 24.27 20.58
C ASP A 22 7.57 22.74 20.54
N THR A 23 6.36 22.22 20.39
CA THR A 23 6.18 21.00 19.62
C THR A 23 6.62 21.37 18.21
N ALA A 24 7.93 21.25 17.98
CA ALA A 24 8.39 20.65 16.76
C ALA A 24 7.56 19.37 16.61
N GLU A 25 6.44 19.48 15.88
CA GLU A 25 5.73 18.34 15.33
C GLU A 25 6.78 17.58 14.54
N ALA A 26 7.37 16.59 15.21
CA ALA A 26 7.92 15.45 14.54
C ALA A 26 6.76 14.88 13.71
N LYS A 27 6.65 15.34 12.46
CA LYS A 27 6.23 14.48 11.37
C LYS A 27 7.22 13.32 11.39
N LYS A 28 6.97 12.35 12.29
CA LYS A 28 7.47 11.00 12.13
C LYS A 28 6.91 10.60 10.78
N ASP A 29 7.78 10.64 9.79
CA ASP A 29 7.69 9.79 8.62
C ASP A 29 7.30 8.40 9.12
N ASN A 30 6.01 8.11 9.11
CA ASN A 30 5.48 6.75 9.14
C ASN A 30 5.74 6.11 7.76
N MET A 31 6.94 6.33 7.22
CA MET A 31 7.48 5.52 6.14
C MET A 31 7.81 4.19 6.81
N VAL A 32 6.92 3.22 6.60
CA VAL A 32 7.19 1.79 6.77
C VAL A 32 8.66 1.53 6.47
N GLN A 33 9.40 0.96 7.42
CA GLN A 33 10.82 0.71 7.18
C GLN A 33 10.93 -0.30 6.03
N GLU A 34 11.46 0.16 4.89
CA GLU A 34 11.55 -0.56 3.61
C GLU A 34 12.12 -1.99 3.74
N LYS A 35 12.92 -2.25 4.79
CA LYS A 35 13.58 -3.53 5.03
C LYS A 35 12.74 -4.56 5.79
N THR A 36 11.68 -4.16 6.49
CA THR A 36 10.95 -5.05 7.42
C THR A 36 9.47 -5.21 7.07
N ALA A 37 8.96 -4.44 6.11
CA ALA A 37 7.58 -4.55 5.65
C ALA A 37 7.24 -5.96 5.17
N TYR A 38 6.09 -6.48 5.61
CA TYR A 38 5.53 -7.74 5.12
C TYR A 38 4.18 -7.51 4.44
N VAL A 39 3.86 -8.36 3.46
CA VAL A 39 2.58 -8.32 2.74
C VAL A 39 1.53 -9.03 3.58
N THR A 40 0.44 -8.32 3.83
CA THR A 40 -0.73 -8.83 4.57
C THR A 40 -1.82 -9.30 3.62
N LYS A 41 -1.94 -8.68 2.45
CA LYS A 41 -2.97 -9.00 1.47
C LYS A 41 -2.52 -8.58 0.08
N CYS A 42 -2.84 -9.40 -0.92
CA CYS A 42 -2.78 -9.04 -2.33
C CYS A 42 -4.11 -9.43 -2.98
N SER A 43 -4.70 -8.54 -3.77
CA SER A 43 -5.95 -8.80 -4.47
C SER A 43 -5.89 -8.33 -5.90
N TYR A 44 -6.54 -9.06 -6.79
CA TYR A 44 -6.77 -8.72 -8.18
C TYR A 44 -8.27 -8.81 -8.47
N SER A 45 -8.77 -7.90 -9.30
CA SER A 45 -10.11 -8.00 -9.85
C SER A 45 -10.17 -7.43 -11.27
N SER A 46 -10.96 -8.06 -12.11
CA SER A 46 -11.28 -7.62 -13.47
C SER A 46 -12.78 -7.68 -13.67
N THR A 47 -13.40 -6.57 -14.08
CA THR A 47 -14.85 -6.46 -14.27
C THR A 47 -15.19 -5.62 -15.49
N GLY A 48 -16.41 -5.73 -16.02
CA GLY A 48 -16.91 -4.78 -17.03
C GLY A 48 -16.33 -4.96 -18.43
N SER A 49 -15.79 -6.15 -18.75
CA SER A 49 -15.49 -6.52 -20.13
C SER A 49 -16.77 -6.63 -20.96
N SER A 50 -16.64 -6.74 -22.28
CA SER A 50 -17.74 -7.01 -23.21
C SER A 50 -18.56 -8.28 -22.88
N THR A 51 -18.01 -9.21 -22.10
CA THR A 51 -18.73 -10.42 -21.66
C THR A 51 -19.63 -10.19 -20.44
N GLY A 52 -19.46 -9.05 -19.76
CA GLY A 52 -20.02 -8.80 -18.43
C GLY A 52 -19.57 -9.81 -17.37
N GLY A 53 -18.56 -10.64 -17.69
CA GLY A 53 -17.92 -11.55 -16.76
C GLY A 53 -17.09 -10.79 -15.72
N TYR A 54 -16.61 -11.53 -14.73
CA TYR A 54 -15.73 -10.96 -13.73
C TYR A 54 -14.76 -12.00 -13.18
N GLU A 55 -13.62 -11.51 -12.72
CA GLU A 55 -12.63 -12.30 -11.99
C GLU A 55 -12.23 -11.55 -10.73
N TYR A 56 -12.05 -12.31 -9.65
CA TYR A 56 -11.57 -11.82 -8.36
C TYR A 56 -10.64 -12.85 -7.75
N ILE A 57 -9.42 -12.45 -7.41
CA ILE A 57 -8.45 -13.28 -6.70
C ILE A 57 -7.97 -12.51 -5.48
N GLU A 58 -7.90 -13.17 -4.34
CA GLU A 58 -7.39 -12.60 -3.10
C GLU A 58 -6.50 -13.61 -2.38
N LEU A 59 -5.35 -13.13 -1.95
CA LEU A 59 -4.43 -13.82 -1.06
C LEU A 59 -4.27 -12.99 0.21
N THR A 60 -4.65 -13.55 1.36
CA THR A 60 -4.62 -12.86 2.66
C THR A 60 -3.78 -13.66 3.66
N ARG A 61 -2.77 -13.02 4.26
CA ARG A 61 -1.92 -13.62 5.28
C ARG A 61 -2.76 -13.98 6.52
N ILE A 62 -2.66 -15.23 6.98
CA ILE A 62 -3.24 -15.65 8.27
C ILE A 62 -2.15 -15.61 9.34
N ASN A 63 -1.01 -16.22 9.03
CA ASN A 63 0.18 -16.27 9.90
C ASN A 63 1.46 -16.40 9.05
N ASP A 64 2.58 -16.74 9.67
CA ASP A 64 3.89 -16.80 9.00
C ASP A 64 4.10 -18.00 8.07
N THR A 65 3.21 -18.99 8.13
CA THR A 65 3.27 -20.24 7.33
C THR A 65 2.06 -20.43 6.42
N GLU A 66 0.88 -19.94 6.80
CA GLU A 66 -0.38 -20.06 6.07
C GLU A 66 -0.96 -18.71 5.61
N ALA A 67 -1.52 -18.73 4.39
CA ALA A 67 -2.34 -17.68 3.81
C ALA A 67 -3.67 -18.26 3.30
N SER A 68 -4.72 -17.45 3.34
CA SER A 68 -6.01 -17.75 2.72
C SER A 68 -6.00 -17.32 1.27
N TYR A 69 -6.28 -18.24 0.36
CA TYR A 69 -6.50 -17.96 -1.05
C TYR A 69 -7.99 -18.08 -1.37
N LYS A 70 -8.53 -17.07 -2.04
CA LYS A 70 -9.92 -17.02 -2.51
C LYS A 70 -9.97 -16.52 -3.94
N SER A 71 -10.55 -17.33 -4.82
CA SER A 71 -10.86 -16.95 -6.20
C SER A 71 -12.36 -17.02 -6.46
N ARG A 72 -12.88 -16.06 -7.21
CA ARG A 72 -14.25 -16.05 -7.73
C ARG A 72 -14.22 -15.64 -9.19
N PHE A 73 -14.92 -16.40 -10.02
CA PHE A 73 -14.88 -16.20 -11.47
C PHE A 73 -16.25 -16.43 -12.11
N LYS A 74 -16.60 -15.57 -13.06
CA LYS A 74 -17.71 -15.71 -14.02
C LYS A 74 -17.21 -15.40 -15.41
N GLU A 75 -17.32 -16.36 -16.33
CA GLU A 75 -16.94 -16.18 -17.73
C GLU A 75 -17.87 -15.19 -18.46
N TRP A 76 -19.17 -15.26 -18.16
CA TRP A 76 -20.22 -14.42 -18.73
C TRP A 76 -21.14 -13.92 -17.61
N HIS A 77 -21.83 -12.79 -17.81
CA HIS A 77 -22.65 -12.16 -16.77
C HIS A 77 -23.72 -13.10 -16.18
N SER A 78 -24.26 -14.02 -16.98
CA SER A 78 -25.30 -14.99 -16.58
C SER A 78 -24.76 -16.38 -16.21
N SER A 79 -23.48 -16.67 -16.41
CA SER A 79 -22.91 -17.98 -16.05
C SER A 79 -22.95 -18.22 -14.54
N PRO A 80 -22.97 -19.48 -14.06
CA PRO A 80 -22.75 -19.79 -12.65
C PRO A 80 -21.39 -19.27 -12.18
N GLU A 81 -21.33 -18.81 -10.93
CA GLU A 81 -20.08 -18.37 -10.31
C GLU A 81 -19.27 -19.58 -9.84
N LYS A 82 -18.00 -19.61 -10.23
CA LYS A 82 -17.02 -20.57 -9.71
C LYS A 82 -16.29 -19.92 -8.54
N VAL A 83 -16.26 -20.61 -7.41
CA VAL A 83 -15.58 -20.14 -6.19
C VAL A 83 -14.58 -21.20 -5.75
N VAL A 84 -13.36 -20.76 -5.47
CA VAL A 84 -12.29 -21.60 -4.91
C VAL A 84 -11.80 -20.93 -3.64
N GLU A 85 -11.80 -21.66 -2.53
CA GLU A 85 -11.25 -21.20 -1.25
C GLU A 85 -10.33 -22.30 -0.70
N LYS A 86 -9.09 -21.95 -0.41
CA LYS A 86 -8.10 -22.89 0.15
C LYS A 86 -7.05 -22.17 0.98
N LYS A 87 -6.34 -22.94 1.80
CA LYS A 87 -5.13 -22.46 2.46
C LYS A 87 -3.92 -22.77 1.60
N VAL A 88 -3.02 -21.81 1.48
CA VAL A 88 -1.75 -21.94 0.75
C VAL A 88 -0.59 -21.49 1.62
N SER A 89 0.64 -21.80 1.20
CA SER A 89 1.83 -21.36 1.91
C SER A 89 2.02 -19.84 1.84
N THR A 90 2.43 -19.24 2.95
CA THR A 90 2.84 -17.82 3.01
C THR A 90 4.11 -17.52 2.19
N ASN A 91 4.79 -18.53 1.63
CA ASN A 91 5.96 -18.32 0.77
C ASN A 91 5.66 -17.41 -0.43
N ILE A 92 4.47 -17.52 -1.02
CA ILE A 92 4.04 -16.65 -2.12
C ILE A 92 4.02 -15.18 -1.70
N LEU A 93 3.52 -14.88 -0.49
CA LEU A 93 3.54 -13.53 0.05
C LEU A 93 4.96 -13.05 0.35
N LYS A 94 5.86 -13.94 0.78
CA LYS A 94 7.29 -13.62 0.98
C LYS A 94 8.00 -13.30 -0.34
N GLU A 95 7.63 -13.94 -1.43
CA GLU A 95 8.11 -13.61 -2.77
C GLU A 95 7.60 -12.24 -3.23
N MET A 96 6.32 -11.93 -2.99
CA MET A 96 5.77 -10.59 -3.24
C MET A 96 6.48 -9.50 -2.43
N GLU A 97 6.87 -9.79 -1.18
CA GLU A 97 7.68 -8.89 -0.35
C GLU A 97 9.08 -8.67 -0.95
N ALA A 98 9.71 -9.72 -1.46
CA ALA A 98 11.02 -9.63 -2.11
C ALA A 98 10.95 -8.76 -3.37
N LEU A 99 9.92 -8.94 -4.21
CA LEU A 99 9.66 -8.08 -5.36
C LEU A 99 9.43 -6.62 -4.92
N GLY A 100 8.63 -6.39 -3.88
CA GLY A 100 8.40 -5.03 -3.36
C GLY A 100 9.69 -4.31 -3.00
N ARG A 101 10.64 -5.02 -2.38
CA ARG A 101 11.99 -4.50 -2.05
C ARG A 101 12.84 -4.27 -3.30
N GLU A 102 12.87 -5.22 -4.23
CA GLU A 102 13.62 -5.12 -5.49
C GLU A 102 13.20 -3.88 -6.31
N TYR A 103 11.89 -3.66 -6.42
CA TYR A 103 11.30 -2.56 -7.19
C TYR A 103 11.20 -1.24 -6.42
N LYS A 104 11.59 -1.22 -5.14
CA LYS A 104 11.57 -0.04 -4.25
C LYS A 104 10.21 0.64 -4.22
N ILE A 105 9.14 -0.15 -4.11
CA ILE A 105 7.74 0.30 -4.25
C ILE A 105 7.35 1.40 -3.25
N PHE A 106 8.01 1.47 -2.09
CA PHE A 106 7.76 2.47 -1.06
C PHE A 106 8.10 3.90 -1.51
N LYS A 107 8.86 4.04 -2.61
CA LYS A 107 9.21 5.32 -3.22
C LYS A 107 8.23 5.73 -4.32
N TRP A 108 7.27 4.86 -4.65
CA TRP A 108 6.32 5.13 -5.72
C TRP A 108 5.30 6.14 -5.23
N LYS A 109 5.03 7.13 -6.08
CA LYS A 109 3.99 8.13 -5.86
C LYS A 109 2.64 7.56 -6.33
N VAL A 110 1.56 8.24 -5.94
CA VAL A 110 0.23 7.97 -6.49
C VAL A 110 0.28 8.03 -8.01
N PHE A 111 -0.33 7.03 -8.66
CA PHE A 111 -0.39 6.95 -10.11
C PHE A 111 -1.23 8.08 -10.68
N ARG A 112 -0.78 8.66 -11.79
CA ARG A 112 -1.60 9.62 -12.54
C ARG A 112 -2.70 8.85 -13.26
N LYS A 113 -3.83 9.50 -13.48
CA LYS A 113 -4.94 8.92 -14.25
C LYS A 113 -4.78 9.25 -15.73
N ASN A 114 -4.93 8.24 -16.58
CA ASN A 114 -5.13 8.40 -18.01
C ASN A 114 -6.51 9.02 -18.26
N ALA A 115 -6.56 10.07 -19.08
CA ALA A 115 -7.83 10.71 -19.47
C ALA A 115 -8.65 9.87 -20.47
N LEU A 116 -8.03 8.86 -21.08
CA LEU A 116 -8.64 7.96 -22.06
C LEU A 116 -8.89 6.60 -21.39
N PHE A 117 -10.17 6.26 -21.21
CA PHE A 117 -10.59 4.91 -20.83
C PHE A 117 -11.40 4.31 -22.00
N ALA A 118 -11.01 3.12 -22.43
CA ALA A 118 -11.78 2.36 -23.41
C ALA A 118 -13.02 1.79 -22.70
N LEU A 119 -14.22 2.16 -23.15
CA LEU A 119 -15.50 1.77 -22.53
C LEU A 119 -15.77 0.25 -22.56
N ASP A 120 -15.10 -0.47 -23.46
CA ASP A 120 -15.22 -1.90 -23.69
C ASP A 120 -14.11 -2.74 -23.03
N ALA A 121 -13.07 -2.09 -22.50
CA ALA A 121 -12.00 -2.75 -21.79
C ALA A 121 -12.42 -3.08 -20.35
N ALA A 122 -11.99 -4.24 -19.86
CA ALA A 122 -12.22 -4.60 -18.47
C ALA A 122 -11.56 -3.58 -17.53
N HIS A 123 -12.32 -3.14 -16.53
CA HIS A 123 -11.78 -2.38 -15.42
C HIS A 123 -10.99 -3.33 -14.51
N ILE A 124 -9.69 -3.11 -14.44
CA ILE A 124 -8.77 -3.88 -13.62
C ILE A 124 -8.48 -3.11 -12.34
N ASN A 125 -8.41 -3.81 -11.21
CA ASN A 125 -7.90 -3.31 -9.95
C ASN A 125 -6.99 -4.35 -9.33
N MET A 126 -5.76 -3.95 -9.01
CA MET A 126 -4.84 -4.77 -8.23
C MET A 126 -4.37 -3.99 -7.01
N SER A 127 -4.39 -4.63 -5.84
CA SER A 127 -3.95 -3.98 -4.62
C SER A 127 -3.07 -4.87 -3.77
N VAL A 128 -2.08 -4.27 -3.12
CA VAL A 128 -1.17 -4.93 -2.19
C VAL A 128 -1.08 -4.12 -0.91
N SER A 129 -1.36 -4.77 0.20
CA SER A 129 -1.32 -4.19 1.54
C SER A 129 -0.07 -4.67 2.27
N TYR A 130 0.70 -3.72 2.78
CA TYR A 130 1.91 -3.92 3.56
C TYR A 130 1.68 -3.50 5.01
N LYS A 131 2.41 -4.11 5.93
CA LYS A 131 2.44 -3.71 7.33
C LYS A 131 3.87 -3.72 7.85
N ASP A 132 4.20 -2.74 8.69
CA ASP A 132 5.46 -2.70 9.43
C ASP A 132 5.33 -3.56 10.70
N PRO A 133 6.27 -4.50 10.95
CA PRO A 133 6.24 -5.35 12.12
C PRO A 133 6.52 -4.61 13.43
N THR A 134 7.16 -3.43 13.39
CA THR A 134 7.63 -2.72 14.58
C THR A 134 6.59 -1.76 15.18
N ASN A 135 5.74 -1.16 14.35
CA ASN A 135 4.81 -0.10 14.78
C ASN A 135 3.36 -0.33 14.29
N SER A 136 3.08 -1.45 13.62
CA SER A 136 1.78 -1.78 13.02
C SER A 136 1.25 -0.79 11.98
N ALA A 137 2.06 0.18 11.52
CA ALA A 137 1.69 1.06 10.43
C ALA A 137 1.47 0.25 9.16
N GLY A 138 0.34 0.48 8.51
CA GLY A 138 -0.05 -0.18 7.27
C GLY A 138 -0.01 0.78 6.09
N TRP A 139 0.32 0.26 4.91
CA TRP A 139 0.25 0.99 3.65
C TRP A 139 -0.36 0.11 2.57
N LYS A 140 -1.13 0.70 1.65
CA LYS A 140 -1.77 -0.01 0.54
C LYS A 140 -1.36 0.64 -0.77
N LEU A 141 -0.77 -0.15 -1.66
CA LEU A 141 -0.57 0.21 -3.05
C LEU A 141 -1.74 -0.33 -3.86
N THR A 142 -2.41 0.53 -4.62
CA THR A 142 -3.51 0.13 -5.50
C THR A 142 -3.21 0.65 -6.89
N ILE A 143 -3.40 -0.22 -7.87
CA ILE A 143 -3.40 0.15 -9.27
C ILE A 143 -4.74 -0.18 -9.90
N GLN A 144 -5.16 0.69 -10.81
CA GLN A 144 -6.38 0.59 -11.58
C GLN A 144 -6.08 0.66 -13.07
N SER A 145 -7.00 0.17 -13.91
CA SER A 145 -6.85 0.16 -15.37
C SER A 145 -6.68 1.55 -15.99
N ASP A 146 -7.12 2.59 -15.30
CA ASP A 146 -6.97 3.98 -15.71
C ASP A 146 -5.67 4.64 -15.19
N ASP A 147 -4.77 3.90 -14.53
CA ASP A 147 -3.50 4.43 -14.05
C ASP A 147 -2.42 4.47 -15.14
N GLU A 148 -1.69 5.57 -15.21
CA GLU A 148 -0.47 5.72 -16.00
C GLU A 148 0.69 4.99 -15.30
N MET A 149 1.23 3.98 -15.97
CA MET A 149 2.40 3.23 -15.51
C MET A 149 3.59 3.38 -16.44
N ASN A 150 4.78 3.45 -15.83
CA ASN A 150 6.02 3.15 -16.55
C ASN A 150 6.25 1.64 -16.67
N ASP A 151 7.26 1.25 -17.45
CA ASP A 151 7.54 -0.17 -17.74
C ASP A 151 7.92 -0.98 -16.50
N LYS A 152 8.64 -0.38 -15.54
CA LYS A 152 8.98 -1.05 -14.28
C LYS A 152 7.76 -1.35 -13.42
N GLN A 153 6.80 -0.41 -13.40
CA GLN A 153 5.55 -0.58 -12.68
C GLN A 153 4.71 -1.69 -13.32
N ARG A 154 4.59 -1.68 -14.65
CA ARG A 154 3.92 -2.75 -15.39
C ARG A 154 4.53 -4.12 -15.13
N GLU A 155 5.85 -4.22 -15.21
CA GLU A 155 6.58 -5.48 -14.96
C GLU A 155 6.32 -6.00 -13.54
N TYR A 156 6.40 -5.13 -12.53
CA TYR A 156 6.12 -5.50 -11.14
C TYR A 156 4.71 -6.06 -10.95
N PHE A 157 3.69 -5.36 -11.47
CA PHE A 157 2.30 -5.82 -11.34
C PHE A 157 2.05 -7.11 -12.11
N GLN A 158 2.70 -7.31 -13.26
CA GLN A 158 2.64 -8.60 -13.97
C GLN A 158 3.23 -9.73 -13.12
N LYS A 159 4.40 -9.54 -12.51
CA LYS A 159 5.01 -10.55 -11.63
C LYS A 159 4.15 -10.87 -10.42
N LEU A 160 3.49 -9.86 -9.82
CA LEU A 160 2.55 -10.11 -8.72
C LEU A 160 1.33 -10.92 -9.18
N LEU A 161 0.82 -10.63 -10.39
CA LEU A 161 -0.32 -11.33 -10.97
C LEU A 161 0.04 -12.79 -11.26
N ASP A 162 1.23 -13.04 -11.80
CA ASP A 162 1.76 -14.39 -12.02
C ASP A 162 1.86 -15.18 -10.70
N LEU A 163 2.29 -14.53 -9.61
CA LEU A 163 2.30 -15.15 -8.28
C LEU A 163 0.89 -15.44 -7.73
N LEU A 164 -0.08 -14.56 -7.97
CA LEU A 164 -1.48 -14.79 -7.59
C LEU A 164 -2.08 -16.00 -8.32
N TYR A 165 -1.88 -16.09 -9.64
CA TYR A 165 -2.34 -17.24 -10.42
C TYR A 165 -1.57 -18.52 -10.06
N GLY A 166 -0.27 -18.42 -9.78
CA GLY A 166 0.54 -19.53 -9.31
C GLY A 166 0.07 -20.09 -7.97
N ALA A 167 -0.52 -19.26 -7.10
CA ALA A 167 -1.11 -19.70 -5.84
C ALA A 167 -2.30 -20.67 -6.03
N ASP A 168 -2.97 -20.62 -7.18
CA ASP A 168 -4.05 -21.56 -7.51
C ASP A 168 -3.52 -22.97 -7.82
N ALA A 169 -2.30 -23.09 -8.32
CA ALA A 169 -1.70 -24.36 -8.73
C ALA A 169 -1.03 -25.16 -7.60
N GLY A 170 -0.70 -24.50 -6.47
CA GLY A 170 -0.06 -25.11 -5.29
C GLY A 170 -1.03 -25.52 -4.19
#